data_AF-A0A2P7EAB6-F1
#
_entry.id   AF-A0A2P7EAB6-F1
#
_cell.length_a   1.000
_cell.length_b   1.000
_cell.length_c   1.000
_cell.angle_alpha   90.00
_cell.angle_beta   90.00
_cell.angle_gamma   90.00
#
_symmetry.space_group_name_H-M   'P 1'
#
loop_
_entity.id
_entity.type
_entity.pdbx_description
1 polymer ?
#
loop_
_entity_poly.entity_id
_entity_poly.type
_entity_poly.pdbx_seq_one_letter_code
_entity_poly.pdbx_strand_id
1 'polypeptide(L)'
;SDVEEGLKRRRVAEGALWSSGTAKKTMTKIQIIALQDTLLKKEPLQSYQLKPNEKREVQKGKGYAVLALVNEGSHSKVTLDYGAGVWYIYNPHWQTSKTGSARPNESAPGSRILTVKYFPQRDSATSHAHRMCFSSSCAMAADYVKPSAIQVSEQEDDYYMRTYVFRHGDTTEAPAQIAALKDLGISATFRQNLSESDIKAQINKNIPVPIGILHHGHISAPSGGGHWVCVIGYDDNTKEYIVNDPYGELDLVGGGYYGSTNGFRMRYSYLDLNRRWMVDGGG
;
A
#
# COMPACT_ATOMS: atom_id res chain seq x y z
N SER A 1 -15.73 -43.22 13.30
CA SER A 1 -16.42 -42.91 14.57
C SER A 1 -17.35 -41.71 14.36
N ASP A 2 -18.35 -41.49 15.21
CA ASP A 2 -19.27 -40.33 15.13
C ASP A 2 -18.53 -38.97 15.10
N VAL A 3 -17.28 -38.96 15.60
CA VAL A 3 -16.36 -37.81 15.58
C VAL A 3 -15.87 -37.47 14.16
N GLU A 4 -15.53 -38.45 13.33
CA GLU A 4 -15.10 -38.22 11.94
C GLU A 4 -16.24 -37.76 11.04
N GLU A 5 -17.45 -38.28 11.27
CA GLU A 5 -18.64 -37.88 10.53
C GLU A 5 -19.05 -36.44 10.89
N GLY A 6 -18.93 -36.06 12.17
CA GLY A 6 -19.10 -34.68 12.63
C GLY A 6 -18.07 -33.70 12.03
N LEU A 7 -16.81 -34.11 11.90
CA LEU A 7 -15.74 -33.32 11.26
C LEU A 7 -15.97 -33.12 9.76
N LYS A 8 -16.44 -34.15 9.04
CA LYS A 8 -16.82 -34.04 7.63
C LYS A 8 -18.02 -33.11 7.42
N ARG A 9 -19.06 -33.22 8.26
CA ARG A 9 -20.23 -32.32 8.22
C ARG A 9 -19.83 -30.86 8.49
N ARG A 10 -18.91 -30.60 9.44
CA ARG A 10 -18.37 -29.25 9.68
C ARG A 10 -17.59 -28.70 8.49
N ARG A 11 -16.73 -29.51 7.85
CA ARG A 11 -15.97 -29.06 6.66
C ARG A 11 -16.85 -28.77 5.45
N VAL A 12 -17.92 -29.55 5.25
CA VAL A 12 -18.90 -29.31 4.17
C VAL A 12 -19.77 -28.07 4.48
N ALA A 13 -20.20 -27.89 5.73
CA ALA A 13 -20.92 -26.69 6.16
C ALA A 13 -20.04 -25.43 6.07
N GLU A 14 -18.78 -25.51 6.48
CA GLU A 14 -17.80 -24.45 6.26
C GLU A 14 -17.66 -24.17 4.76
N GLY A 15 -17.40 -25.17 3.92
CA GLY A 15 -17.29 -25.01 2.46
C GLY A 15 -18.51 -24.36 1.80
N ALA A 16 -19.72 -24.68 2.25
CA ALA A 16 -20.96 -24.07 1.80
C ALA A 16 -21.08 -22.59 2.20
N LEU A 17 -20.61 -22.21 3.39
CA LEU A 17 -20.58 -20.81 3.86
C LEU A 17 -19.65 -19.91 3.03
N TRP A 18 -18.66 -20.50 2.35
CA TRP A 18 -17.78 -19.78 1.43
C TRP A 18 -18.32 -19.68 0.01
N SER A 19 -19.40 -20.41 -0.30
CA SER A 19 -20.01 -20.49 -1.62
C SER A 19 -21.31 -19.68 -1.73
N SER A 20 -21.91 -19.29 -0.60
CA SER A 20 -23.13 -18.49 -0.57
C SER A 20 -22.86 -17.00 -0.80
N GLY A 21 -22.80 -16.62 -2.08
CA GLY A 21 -22.97 -15.24 -2.50
C GLY A 21 -24.35 -14.71 -2.13
N THR A 22 -24.38 -13.58 -1.41
CA THR A 22 -25.48 -12.61 -1.29
C THR A 22 -26.88 -13.10 -0.86
N ALA A 23 -27.23 -12.82 0.40
CA ALA A 23 -28.59 -12.46 0.78
C ALA A 23 -28.64 -11.00 1.28
N LYS A 24 -29.57 -10.22 0.74
CA LYS A 24 -29.79 -8.80 1.02
C LYS A 24 -30.20 -8.58 2.49
N LYS A 25 -29.36 -7.89 3.26
CA LYS A 25 -29.80 -7.12 4.43
C LYS A 25 -28.93 -5.87 4.55
N THR A 26 -29.59 -4.72 4.56
CA THR A 26 -29.01 -3.38 4.53
C THR A 26 -28.36 -3.07 5.88
N MET A 27 -27.05 -3.28 5.97
CA MET A 27 -26.15 -2.74 6.97
C MET A 27 -24.92 -2.26 6.18
N THR A 28 -24.29 -1.16 6.58
CA THR A 28 -23.04 -0.65 6.01
C THR A 28 -21.95 -1.72 6.12
N LYS A 29 -21.83 -2.59 5.12
CA LYS A 29 -20.86 -3.69 5.11
C LYS A 29 -19.49 -3.11 4.77
N ILE A 30 -18.51 -3.28 5.63
CA ILE A 30 -17.10 -3.08 5.25
C ILE A 30 -16.76 -4.26 4.32
N GLN A 31 -15.98 -4.03 3.27
CA GLN A 31 -15.46 -5.08 2.41
C GLN A 31 -13.94 -5.09 2.49
N ILE A 32 -13.38 -6.28 2.45
CA ILE A 32 -11.94 -6.50 2.25
C ILE A 32 -11.75 -7.16 0.88
N ILE A 33 -10.74 -6.75 0.12
CA ILE A 33 -10.42 -7.30 -1.22
C ILE A 33 -8.95 -7.65 -1.25
N ALA A 34 -8.63 -8.88 -1.63
CA ALA A 34 -7.25 -9.33 -1.79
C ALA A 34 -6.60 -8.62 -2.99
N LEU A 35 -5.46 -7.97 -2.77
CA LEU A 35 -4.69 -7.26 -3.79
C LEU A 35 -3.73 -8.19 -4.55
N GLN A 36 -3.40 -9.31 -3.92
CA GLN A 36 -2.62 -10.41 -4.46
C GLN A 36 -3.05 -11.73 -3.81
N ASP A 37 -2.50 -12.85 -4.27
CA ASP A 37 -2.71 -14.14 -3.62
C ASP A 37 -2.22 -14.07 -2.17
N THR A 38 -3.10 -14.41 -1.23
CA THR A 38 -2.91 -14.11 0.18
C THR A 38 -3.67 -15.09 1.07
N LEU A 39 -3.58 -14.88 2.39
CA LEU A 39 -4.20 -15.71 3.40
C LEU A 39 -5.12 -14.89 4.30
N LEU A 40 -6.26 -15.48 4.66
CA LEU A 40 -6.96 -15.20 5.91
C LEU A 40 -6.38 -16.10 6.99
N LYS A 41 -6.07 -15.56 8.17
CA LYS A 41 -5.42 -16.29 9.26
C LYS A 41 -6.29 -16.31 10.52
N LYS A 42 -6.17 -17.32 11.38
CA LYS A 42 -6.83 -17.36 12.70
C LYS A 42 -6.08 -16.58 13.77
N GLU A 43 -4.78 -16.39 13.57
CA GLU A 43 -3.90 -15.58 14.41
C GLU A 43 -2.98 -14.71 13.54
N PRO A 44 -2.48 -13.58 14.03
CA PRO A 44 -1.57 -12.69 13.30
C PRO A 44 -0.11 -13.22 13.26
N LEU A 45 0.05 -14.53 13.04
CA LEU A 45 1.36 -15.19 12.94
C LEU A 45 1.82 -15.33 11.48
N GLN A 46 3.08 -15.72 11.30
CA GLN A 46 3.59 -16.06 9.97
C GLN A 46 2.91 -17.31 9.42
N SER A 47 2.73 -17.38 8.11
CA SER A 47 1.95 -18.44 7.45
C SER A 47 2.50 -19.85 7.67
N TYR A 48 3.81 -19.99 7.89
CA TYR A 48 4.48 -21.25 8.21
C TYR A 48 4.27 -21.70 9.66
N GLN A 49 3.87 -20.80 10.56
CA GLN A 49 3.57 -21.10 11.96
C GLN A 49 2.13 -21.56 12.17
N LEU A 50 1.27 -21.35 11.15
CA LEU A 50 -0.15 -21.69 11.19
C LEU A 50 -0.42 -23.05 10.57
N LYS A 51 -1.21 -23.87 11.26
CA LYS A 51 -1.70 -25.14 10.75
C LYS A 51 -2.63 -24.91 9.55
N PRO A 52 -2.82 -25.90 8.66
CA PRO A 52 -3.69 -25.74 7.49
C PRO A 52 -5.13 -25.32 7.80
N ASN A 53 -5.66 -25.65 8.99
CA ASN A 53 -6.99 -25.24 9.44
C ASN A 53 -7.03 -23.83 10.07
N GLU A 54 -5.87 -23.20 10.30
CA GLU A 54 -5.73 -21.87 10.88
C GLU A 54 -5.44 -20.80 9.80
N LYS A 55 -5.38 -21.21 8.54
CA LYS A 55 -5.18 -20.33 7.39
C LYS A 55 -6.09 -20.71 6.24
N ARG A 56 -6.43 -19.75 5.41
CA ARG A 56 -7.21 -19.96 4.20
C ARG A 56 -6.66 -19.14 3.07
N GLU A 57 -6.36 -19.80 1.96
CA GLU A 57 -5.92 -19.16 0.71
C GLU A 57 -7.04 -18.35 0.07
N VAL A 58 -6.65 -17.18 -0.40
CA VAL A 58 -7.50 -16.19 -1.04
C VAL A 58 -6.75 -15.70 -2.27
N GLN A 59 -7.35 -15.93 -3.44
CA GLN A 59 -6.80 -15.45 -4.70
C GLN A 59 -6.96 -13.94 -4.81
N LYS A 60 -6.02 -13.31 -5.53
CA LYS A 60 -6.11 -11.90 -5.94
C LYS A 60 -7.50 -11.55 -6.48
N GLY A 61 -8.01 -10.37 -6.10
CA GLY A 61 -9.30 -9.84 -6.52
C GLY A 61 -10.51 -10.39 -5.74
N LYS A 62 -10.34 -11.45 -4.95
CA LYS A 62 -11.43 -12.01 -4.13
C LYS A 62 -11.70 -11.12 -2.92
N GLY A 63 -12.98 -10.81 -2.69
CA GLY A 63 -13.40 -9.96 -1.58
C GLY A 63 -14.39 -10.62 -0.64
N TYR A 64 -14.44 -10.11 0.60
CA TYR A 64 -15.33 -10.58 1.66
C TYR A 64 -16.00 -9.40 2.34
N ALA A 65 -17.28 -9.55 2.65
CA ALA A 65 -17.98 -8.62 3.55
C ALA A 65 -17.58 -8.90 5.00
N VAL A 66 -17.26 -7.85 5.74
CA VAL A 66 -16.91 -7.90 7.16
C VAL A 66 -17.86 -7.00 7.96
N LEU A 67 -18.32 -7.54 9.09
CA LEU A 67 -19.17 -6.89 10.10
C LEU A 67 -18.39 -5.90 10.94
N ALA A 68 -17.13 -6.22 11.23
CA ALA A 68 -16.22 -5.40 12.01
C ALA A 68 -14.80 -5.53 11.47
N LEU A 69 -14.04 -4.44 11.56
CA LEU A 69 -12.62 -4.40 11.25
C LEU A 69 -11.95 -3.57 12.34
N VAL A 70 -10.95 -4.16 12.99
CA VAL A 70 -10.09 -3.51 13.98
C VAL A 70 -8.67 -3.57 13.43
N ASN A 71 -8.08 -2.40 13.16
CA ASN A 71 -6.70 -2.32 12.70
C ASN A 71 -5.77 -2.51 13.91
N GLU A 72 -4.85 -3.47 13.81
CA GLU A 72 -3.87 -3.82 14.84
C GLU A 72 -2.43 -3.69 14.31
N GLY A 73 -2.21 -2.76 13.37
CA GLY A 73 -0.90 -2.45 12.80
C GLY A 73 -0.63 -3.18 11.48
N SER A 74 0.21 -4.22 11.51
CA SER A 74 0.56 -5.01 10.31
C SER A 74 -0.56 -5.96 9.90
N HIS A 75 -1.43 -6.32 10.85
CA HIS A 75 -2.62 -7.12 10.61
C HIS A 75 -3.87 -6.37 11.07
N SER A 76 -5.01 -6.69 10.48
CA SER A 76 -6.32 -6.26 11.01
C SER A 76 -7.14 -7.48 11.39
N LYS A 77 -7.83 -7.37 12.52
CA LYS A 77 -8.83 -8.32 12.95
C LYS A 77 -10.15 -8.02 12.24
N VAL A 78 -10.66 -8.97 11.47
CA VAL A 78 -11.89 -8.86 10.69
C VAL A 78 -12.91 -9.89 11.12
N THR A 79 -14.17 -9.46 11.29
CA THR A 79 -15.30 -10.36 11.58
C THR A 79 -16.11 -10.54 10.30
N LEU A 80 -16.17 -11.75 9.75
CA LEU A 80 -16.83 -12.01 8.47
C LEU A 80 -18.37 -12.07 8.60
N ASP A 81 -19.08 -11.53 7.61
CA ASP A 81 -20.55 -11.31 7.59
C ASP A 81 -21.41 -12.56 7.34
N TYR A 82 -20.79 -13.73 7.24
CA TYR A 82 -21.45 -15.02 6.97
C TYR A 82 -21.16 -16.06 8.05
N GLY A 83 -20.92 -15.63 9.29
CA GLY A 83 -20.75 -16.55 10.43
C GLY A 83 -19.44 -17.33 10.44
N ALA A 84 -18.48 -17.03 9.55
CA ALA A 84 -17.13 -17.61 9.57
C ALA A 84 -16.25 -17.10 10.73
N GLY A 85 -16.81 -16.22 11.58
CA GLY A 85 -16.18 -15.71 12.78
C GLY A 85 -15.07 -14.69 12.49
N VAL A 86 -14.15 -14.61 13.45
CA VAL A 86 -13.02 -13.68 13.43
C VAL A 86 -11.82 -14.28 12.71
N TRP A 87 -11.16 -13.45 11.91
CA TRP A 87 -9.93 -13.74 11.17
C TRP A 87 -8.98 -12.54 11.23
N TYR A 88 -7.73 -12.76 10.87
CA TYR A 88 -6.71 -11.75 10.67
C TYR A 88 -6.34 -11.66 9.20
N ILE A 89 -6.27 -10.44 8.69
CA ILE A 89 -5.69 -10.12 7.38
C ILE A 89 -4.33 -9.50 7.58
N TYR A 90 -3.37 -9.82 6.70
CA TYR A 90 -2.11 -9.09 6.62
C TYR A 90 -2.33 -7.84 5.76
N ASN A 91 -2.40 -6.68 6.39
CA ASN A 91 -2.94 -5.45 5.80
C ASN A 91 -2.37 -5.10 4.39
N PRO A 92 -1.06 -5.29 4.10
CA PRO A 92 -0.52 -4.98 2.77
C PRO A 92 -1.15 -5.79 1.62
N HIS A 93 -1.74 -6.95 1.90
CA HIS A 93 -2.36 -7.80 0.89
C HIS A 93 -3.85 -7.52 0.69
N TRP A 94 -4.43 -6.59 1.46
CA TRP A 94 -5.87 -6.42 1.54
C TRP A 94 -6.27 -4.95 1.48
N GLN A 95 -7.10 -4.59 0.51
CA GLN A 95 -7.78 -3.30 0.47
C GLN A 95 -9.07 -3.37 1.29
N THR A 96 -9.35 -2.34 2.08
CA THR A 96 -10.61 -2.21 2.82
C THR A 96 -11.48 -1.11 2.19
N SER A 97 -12.78 -1.35 2.05
CA SER A 97 -13.74 -0.39 1.49
C SER A 97 -15.00 -0.40 2.35
N LYS A 98 -15.41 0.74 2.91
CA LYS A 98 -16.75 0.86 3.50
C LYS A 98 -17.76 0.90 2.35
N THR A 99 -18.73 -0.02 2.29
CA THR A 99 -19.79 0.06 1.27
C THR A 99 -20.63 1.30 1.58
N GLY A 100 -20.37 2.38 0.84
CA GLY A 100 -20.85 3.76 1.11
C GLY A 100 -19.84 4.82 0.64
N SER A 101 -18.55 4.50 0.63
CA SER A 101 -17.54 5.20 -0.17
C SER A 101 -17.43 4.42 -1.48
N ALA A 102 -17.91 5.00 -2.58
CA ALA A 102 -17.62 4.49 -3.92
C ALA A 102 -16.12 4.17 -4.02
N ARG A 103 -15.76 3.06 -4.66
CA ARG A 103 -14.39 2.89 -5.19
C ARG A 103 -14.07 4.20 -5.93
N PRO A 104 -12.97 4.91 -5.63
CA PRO A 104 -12.58 6.03 -6.46
C PRO A 104 -12.53 5.52 -7.88
N ASN A 105 -13.43 6.04 -8.70
CA ASN A 105 -13.57 5.66 -10.08
C ASN A 105 -12.20 5.84 -10.71
N GLU A 106 -11.64 4.80 -11.33
CA GLU A 106 -10.28 4.83 -11.90
C GLU A 106 -10.11 5.89 -13.01
N SER A 107 -11.18 6.62 -13.35
CA SER A 107 -11.15 7.87 -14.12
C SER A 107 -12.44 8.69 -13.92
N ALA A 108 -12.76 9.13 -12.68
CA ALA A 108 -13.79 10.17 -12.54
C ALA A 108 -13.30 11.50 -13.16
N PRO A 109 -14.18 12.34 -13.72
CA PRO A 109 -13.79 13.71 -14.05
C PRO A 109 -13.12 14.39 -12.84
N GLY A 110 -11.91 14.91 -13.04
CA GLY A 110 -11.10 15.50 -11.97
C GLY A 110 -10.33 14.51 -11.08
N SER A 111 -10.27 13.21 -11.40
CA SER A 111 -9.46 12.25 -10.66
C SER A 111 -8.75 11.27 -11.59
N ARG A 112 -7.53 10.89 -11.21
CA ARG A 112 -6.74 9.86 -11.90
C ARG A 112 -5.92 9.09 -10.88
N ILE A 113 -5.93 7.77 -10.97
CA ILE A 113 -5.13 6.89 -10.11
C ILE A 113 -4.46 5.84 -10.99
N LEU A 114 -3.14 5.74 -10.90
CA LEU A 114 -2.33 4.75 -11.60
C LEU A 114 -2.34 3.42 -10.84
N THR A 115 -2.26 2.30 -11.56
CA THR A 115 -2.20 0.94 -10.99
C THR A 115 -0.78 0.55 -10.62
N VAL A 116 -0.14 1.36 -9.77
CA VAL A 116 1.25 1.16 -9.33
C VAL A 116 1.31 0.07 -8.27
N LYS A 117 2.24 -0.89 -8.43
CA LYS A 117 2.51 -1.92 -7.43
C LYS A 117 3.05 -1.27 -6.15
N TYR A 118 2.70 -1.81 -5.00
CA TYR A 118 3.14 -1.29 -3.70
C TYR A 118 4.33 -2.07 -3.17
N PHE A 119 5.39 -1.35 -2.80
CA PHE A 119 6.59 -1.90 -2.19
C PHE A 119 6.80 -1.28 -0.79
N PRO A 120 6.48 -2.00 0.29
CA PRO A 120 6.65 -1.52 1.65
C PRO A 120 8.09 -1.72 2.13
N GLN A 121 8.84 -0.66 2.42
CA GLN A 121 10.24 -0.81 2.90
C GLN A 121 10.38 -1.64 4.19
N ARG A 122 9.29 -1.78 4.97
CA ARG A 122 9.28 -2.51 6.25
C ARG A 122 9.33 -4.02 6.10
N ASP A 123 9.09 -4.56 4.90
CA ASP A 123 9.25 -6.00 4.65
C ASP A 123 10.64 -6.36 4.11
N SER A 124 11.48 -5.37 3.81
CA SER A 124 12.85 -5.54 3.32
C SER A 124 13.64 -6.56 4.14
N ALA A 125 14.27 -7.49 3.46
CA ALA A 125 15.17 -8.48 4.06
C ALA A 125 16.59 -7.92 4.29
N THR A 126 16.85 -6.65 3.98
CA THR A 126 18.17 -6.02 4.08
C THR A 126 18.41 -5.31 5.40
N SER A 127 19.68 -5.05 5.72
CA SER A 127 20.07 -4.17 6.84
C SER A 127 19.71 -2.70 6.61
N HIS A 128 19.21 -2.33 5.42
CA HIS A 128 18.93 -0.95 5.01
C HIS A 128 17.45 -0.59 5.08
N ALA A 129 16.57 -1.51 5.52
CA ALA A 129 15.12 -1.31 5.59
C ALA A 129 14.69 0.06 6.18
N HIS A 130 15.40 0.56 7.19
CA HIS A 130 15.10 1.85 7.85
C HIS A 130 15.38 3.10 6.98
N ARG A 131 16.10 2.96 5.87
CA ARG A 131 16.55 4.05 4.98
C ARG A 131 16.27 3.76 3.50
N MET A 132 15.26 2.95 3.24
CA MET A 132 14.89 2.50 1.90
C MET A 132 13.73 3.27 1.25
N CYS A 133 13.09 4.21 1.96
CA CYS A 133 11.94 4.96 1.45
C CYS A 133 12.13 5.51 0.03
N PHE A 134 13.33 6.04 -0.27
CA PHE A 134 13.64 6.57 -1.59
C PHE A 134 13.76 5.45 -2.62
N SER A 135 14.53 4.40 -2.33
CA SER A 135 14.67 3.21 -3.19
C SER A 135 13.32 2.56 -3.47
N SER A 136 12.49 2.31 -2.46
CA SER A 136 11.16 1.71 -2.62
C SER A 136 10.24 2.60 -3.46
N SER A 137 10.27 3.92 -3.25
CA SER A 137 9.48 4.87 -4.06
C SER A 137 9.91 4.89 -5.53
N CYS A 138 11.23 4.90 -5.80
CA CYS A 138 11.78 4.80 -7.15
C CYS A 138 11.48 3.44 -7.81
N ALA A 139 11.59 2.34 -7.07
CA ALA A 139 11.26 1.00 -7.55
C ALA A 139 9.78 0.91 -7.97
N MET A 140 8.85 1.46 -7.17
CA MET A 140 7.42 1.52 -7.52
C MET A 140 7.19 2.30 -8.82
N ALA A 141 7.83 3.45 -8.98
CA ALA A 141 7.74 4.23 -10.21
C ALA A 141 8.37 3.49 -11.41
N ALA A 142 9.51 2.84 -11.21
CA ALA A 142 10.22 2.08 -12.24
C ALA A 142 9.42 0.88 -12.73
N ASP A 143 8.87 0.08 -11.82
CA ASP A 143 8.01 -1.08 -12.16
C ASP A 143 6.80 -0.66 -13.00
N TYR A 144 6.19 0.48 -12.67
CA TYR A 144 5.05 0.98 -13.43
C TYR A 144 5.43 1.51 -14.82
N VAL A 145 6.50 2.29 -14.93
CA VAL A 145 6.93 2.90 -16.20
C VAL A 145 7.56 1.87 -17.14
N LYS A 146 8.29 0.92 -16.59
CA LYS A 146 8.94 -0.16 -17.34
C LYS A 146 8.63 -1.51 -16.68
N PRO A 147 7.42 -2.05 -16.90
CA PRO A 147 7.05 -3.37 -16.40
C PRO A 147 8.09 -4.41 -16.80
N SER A 148 8.37 -5.33 -15.88
CA SER A 148 9.41 -6.38 -16.00
C SER A 148 10.87 -5.95 -15.79
N ALA A 149 11.19 -4.64 -15.67
CA ALA A 149 12.57 -4.19 -15.44
C ALA A 149 13.15 -4.66 -14.09
N ILE A 150 12.28 -4.89 -13.11
CA ILE A 150 12.64 -5.39 -11.78
C ILE A 150 11.74 -6.55 -11.34
N GLN A 151 11.06 -7.22 -12.28
CA GLN A 151 10.22 -8.38 -11.97
C GLN A 151 11.09 -9.59 -11.64
N VAL A 152 11.18 -9.90 -10.35
CA VAL A 152 12.02 -10.98 -9.81
C VAL A 152 11.22 -11.84 -8.83
N SER A 153 11.81 -12.97 -8.40
CA SER A 153 11.19 -13.86 -7.41
C SER A 153 11.41 -13.43 -5.96
N GLU A 154 12.29 -12.47 -5.73
CA GLU A 154 12.53 -11.83 -4.43
C GLU A 154 11.77 -10.49 -4.33
N GLN A 155 11.94 -9.76 -3.23
CA GLN A 155 11.35 -8.42 -3.08
C GLN A 155 11.96 -7.45 -4.11
N GLU A 156 11.11 -6.81 -4.91
CA GLU A 156 11.57 -6.05 -6.08
C GLU A 156 12.32 -4.76 -5.71
N ASP A 157 11.97 -4.10 -4.60
CA ASP A 157 12.67 -2.91 -4.12
C ASP A 157 14.02 -3.23 -3.46
N ASP A 158 14.14 -4.38 -2.78
CA ASP A 158 15.43 -4.95 -2.35
C ASP A 158 16.34 -5.23 -3.55
N TYR A 159 15.79 -5.89 -4.58
CA TYR A 159 16.51 -6.17 -5.83
C TYR A 159 16.94 -4.89 -6.54
N TYR A 160 16.03 -3.91 -6.65
CA TYR A 160 16.29 -2.61 -7.26
C TYR A 160 17.47 -1.91 -6.56
N MET A 161 17.42 -1.83 -5.24
CA MET A 161 18.46 -1.20 -4.43
C MET A 161 19.80 -1.91 -4.59
N ARG A 162 19.82 -3.23 -4.42
CA ARG A 162 21.06 -4.03 -4.46
C ARG A 162 21.70 -4.03 -5.84
N THR A 163 20.89 -4.08 -6.89
CA THR A 163 21.36 -4.28 -8.27
C THR A 163 21.69 -2.97 -8.97
N TYR A 164 20.93 -1.90 -8.71
CA TYR A 164 21.04 -0.65 -9.45
C TYR A 164 21.48 0.53 -8.60
N VAL A 165 21.07 0.64 -7.33
CA VAL A 165 21.41 1.83 -6.51
C VAL A 165 22.82 1.75 -5.95
N PHE A 166 23.19 0.65 -5.27
CA PHE A 166 24.46 0.56 -4.54
C PHE A 166 25.73 0.64 -5.39
N ARG A 167 25.60 0.43 -6.70
CA ARG A 167 26.73 0.62 -7.63
C ARG A 167 27.02 2.09 -7.93
N HIS A 168 26.07 2.99 -7.68
CA HIS A 168 26.17 4.42 -7.96
C HIS A 168 26.27 5.29 -6.70
N GLY A 169 25.87 4.77 -5.55
CA GLY A 169 25.96 5.48 -4.27
C GLY A 169 25.03 4.90 -3.21
N ASP A 170 24.61 5.74 -2.27
CA ASP A 170 23.78 5.33 -1.13
C ASP A 170 22.27 5.40 -1.45
N THR A 171 21.45 4.63 -0.71
CA THR A 171 19.99 4.58 -0.86
C THR A 171 19.30 5.92 -0.68
N THR A 172 19.91 6.84 0.08
CA THR A 172 19.34 8.15 0.39
C THR A 172 19.75 9.25 -0.60
N GLU A 173 20.62 8.94 -1.57
CA GLU A 173 21.21 9.94 -2.47
C GLU A 173 20.47 10.05 -3.80
N ALA A 174 19.99 11.25 -4.12
CA ALA A 174 19.31 11.51 -5.40
C ALA A 174 20.15 11.16 -6.64
N PRO A 175 21.46 11.47 -6.71
CA PRO A 175 22.29 11.05 -7.85
C PRO A 175 22.32 9.53 -8.07
N ALA A 176 22.40 8.75 -6.99
CA ALA A 176 22.42 7.28 -7.08
C ALA A 176 21.09 6.73 -7.62
N GLN A 177 19.97 7.28 -7.16
CA GLN A 177 18.64 6.91 -7.65
C GLN A 177 18.41 7.28 -9.12
N ILE A 178 18.85 8.48 -9.54
CA ILE A 178 18.76 8.91 -10.95
C ILE A 178 19.59 7.99 -11.85
N ALA A 179 20.80 7.63 -11.43
CA ALA A 179 21.66 6.72 -12.16
C ALA A 179 21.07 5.30 -12.23
N ALA A 180 20.48 4.81 -11.14
CA ALA A 180 19.77 3.53 -11.10
C ALA A 180 18.58 3.49 -12.08
N LEU A 181 17.75 4.54 -12.10
CA LEU A 181 16.65 4.67 -13.07
C LEU A 181 17.18 4.73 -14.51
N LYS A 182 18.31 5.42 -14.74
CA LYS A 182 18.95 5.48 -16.05
C LYS A 182 19.46 4.12 -16.53
N ASP A 183 20.00 3.28 -15.65
CA ASP A 183 20.39 1.90 -15.97
C ASP A 183 19.18 1.06 -16.42
N LEU A 184 17.99 1.36 -15.89
CA LEU A 184 16.72 0.79 -16.35
C LEU A 184 16.20 1.45 -17.64
N GLY A 185 16.89 2.43 -18.21
CA GLY A 185 16.44 3.18 -19.38
C GLY A 185 15.36 4.22 -19.10
N ILE A 186 15.18 4.63 -17.84
CA ILE A 186 14.22 5.64 -17.41
C ILE A 186 14.96 6.96 -17.19
N SER A 187 14.54 8.02 -17.87
CA SER A 187 15.10 9.35 -17.67
C SER A 187 14.40 10.07 -16.52
N ALA A 188 15.14 10.34 -15.45
CA ALA A 188 14.65 11.05 -14.26
C ALA A 188 15.46 12.31 -13.97
N THR A 189 14.86 13.25 -13.24
CA THR A 189 15.54 14.47 -12.76
C THR A 189 15.03 14.82 -11.38
N PHE A 190 15.93 15.08 -10.44
CA PHE A 190 15.58 15.59 -9.12
C PHE A 190 15.38 17.11 -9.19
N ARG A 191 14.28 17.60 -8.59
CA ARG A 191 13.90 19.01 -8.54
C ARG A 191 13.36 19.34 -7.14
N GLN A 192 13.41 20.62 -6.80
CA GLN A 192 12.97 21.21 -5.53
C GLN A 192 12.18 22.50 -5.79
N ASN A 193 11.44 22.53 -6.90
CA ASN A 193 10.68 23.69 -7.35
C ASN A 193 9.42 23.28 -8.13
N LEU A 194 8.89 22.11 -7.84
CA LEU A 194 7.68 21.54 -8.43
C LEU A 194 6.43 21.96 -7.63
N SER A 195 5.28 21.83 -8.28
CA SER A 195 3.98 22.15 -7.73
C SER A 195 3.00 20.98 -7.87
N GLU A 196 1.83 21.10 -7.26
CA GLU A 196 0.72 20.16 -7.46
C GLU A 196 0.40 19.96 -8.95
N SER A 197 0.49 21.02 -9.76
CA SER A 197 0.20 20.94 -11.20
C SER A 197 1.23 20.13 -11.97
N ASP A 198 2.50 20.14 -11.54
CA ASP A 198 3.57 19.31 -12.11
C ASP A 198 3.34 17.82 -11.80
N ILE A 199 2.95 17.49 -10.56
CA ILE A 199 2.56 16.11 -10.20
C ILE A 199 1.41 15.65 -11.09
N LYS A 200 0.34 16.44 -11.19
CA LYS A 200 -0.82 16.10 -12.01
C LYS A 200 -0.45 15.90 -13.48
N ALA A 201 0.45 16.73 -14.01
CA ALA A 201 0.94 16.60 -15.37
C ALA A 201 1.71 15.28 -15.61
N GLN A 202 2.51 14.82 -14.64
CA GLN A 202 3.18 13.51 -14.71
C GLN A 202 2.19 12.35 -14.61
N ILE A 203 1.26 12.41 -13.66
CA ILE A 203 0.22 11.39 -13.48
C ILE A 203 -0.65 11.25 -14.74
N ASN A 204 -0.99 12.36 -15.39
CA ASN A 204 -1.73 12.36 -16.67
C ASN A 204 -0.93 11.74 -17.83
N LYS A 205 0.41 11.69 -17.73
CA LYS A 205 1.31 10.99 -18.65
C LYS A 205 1.59 9.54 -18.24
N ASN A 206 0.90 9.00 -17.24
CA ASN A 206 1.17 7.68 -16.66
C ASN A 206 2.57 7.58 -16.02
N ILE A 207 3.00 8.63 -15.34
CA ILE A 207 4.29 8.65 -14.65
C ILE A 207 4.04 8.91 -13.15
N PRO A 208 4.21 7.89 -12.29
CA PRO A 208 4.21 8.07 -10.83
C PRO A 208 5.36 8.97 -10.41
N VAL A 209 5.18 9.72 -9.31
CA VAL A 209 6.14 10.74 -8.88
C VAL A 209 6.61 10.46 -7.47
N PRO A 210 7.84 9.95 -7.28
CA PRO A 210 8.51 9.96 -5.99
C PRO A 210 8.73 11.40 -5.51
N ILE A 211 8.32 11.72 -4.30
CA ILE A 211 8.53 13.04 -3.66
C ILE A 211 9.12 12.87 -2.26
N GLY A 212 9.99 13.81 -1.88
CA GLY A 212 10.53 13.92 -0.52
C GLY A 212 9.67 14.83 0.34
N ILE A 213 9.33 14.40 1.55
CA ILE A 213 8.48 15.14 2.50
C ILE A 213 9.09 15.17 3.91
N LEU A 214 8.75 16.19 4.68
CA LEU A 214 9.03 16.25 6.11
C LEU A 214 7.99 15.44 6.91
N HIS A 215 8.44 14.36 7.53
CA HIS A 215 7.55 13.40 8.19
C HIS A 215 7.50 13.54 9.71
N HIS A 216 8.24 14.47 10.32
CA HIS A 216 8.12 14.79 11.73
C HIS A 216 7.48 16.16 11.96
N GLY A 217 7.16 16.45 13.22
CA GLY A 217 6.63 17.74 13.65
C GLY A 217 5.17 17.97 13.24
N HIS A 218 4.53 18.87 14.00
CA HIS A 218 3.19 19.33 13.71
C HIS A 218 3.16 20.08 12.37
N ILE A 219 2.03 20.06 11.67
CA ILE A 219 1.85 20.63 10.34
C ILE A 219 2.14 22.14 10.24
N SER A 220 2.10 22.86 11.36
CA SER A 220 2.47 24.28 11.45
C SER A 220 3.98 24.52 11.49
N ALA A 221 4.77 23.48 11.78
CA ALA A 221 6.23 23.49 11.77
C ALA A 221 6.79 22.09 11.45
N PRO A 222 6.59 21.57 10.22
CA PRO A 222 7.09 20.26 9.83
C PRO A 222 8.62 20.20 9.92
N SER A 223 9.16 19.04 10.25
CA SER A 223 10.60 18.83 10.43
C SER A 223 11.03 17.40 10.07
N GLY A 224 12.33 17.12 10.20
CA GLY A 224 12.92 15.79 10.02
C GLY A 224 13.89 15.73 8.83
N GLY A 225 14.65 14.63 8.75
CA GLY A 225 15.65 14.40 7.69
C GLY A 225 15.06 14.05 6.32
N GLY A 226 13.74 14.18 6.14
CA GLY A 226 13.02 13.77 4.94
C GLY A 226 12.51 12.32 5.00
N HIS A 227 11.47 12.04 4.23
CA HIS A 227 10.92 10.72 3.92
C HIS A 227 10.44 10.72 2.47
N TRP A 228 10.49 9.58 1.79
CA TRP A 228 10.09 9.51 0.39
C TRP A 228 8.82 8.68 0.24
N VAL A 229 7.88 9.24 -0.52
CA VAL A 229 6.62 8.58 -0.89
C VAL A 229 6.43 8.64 -2.40
N CYS A 230 5.66 7.71 -2.97
CA CYS A 230 5.36 7.69 -4.40
C CYS A 230 3.93 8.17 -4.63
N VAL A 231 3.75 9.34 -5.24
CA VAL A 231 2.44 9.81 -5.66
C VAL A 231 2.02 9.05 -6.91
N ILE A 232 0.85 8.40 -6.84
CA ILE A 232 0.31 7.53 -7.87
C ILE A 232 -1.02 8.04 -8.41
N GLY A 233 -1.55 9.13 -7.88
CA GLY A 233 -2.81 9.68 -8.31
C GLY A 233 -3.19 10.98 -7.63
N TYR A 234 -4.32 11.52 -8.07
CA TYR A 234 -4.94 12.70 -7.50
C TYR A 234 -6.47 12.62 -7.61
N ASP A 235 -7.17 13.33 -6.74
CA ASP A 235 -8.61 13.49 -6.73
C ASP A 235 -8.98 14.94 -6.41
N ASP A 236 -9.34 15.72 -7.42
CA ASP A 236 -9.70 17.13 -7.27
C ASP A 236 -11.05 17.34 -6.60
N ASN A 237 -11.88 16.31 -6.52
CA ASN A 237 -13.17 16.40 -5.84
C ASN A 237 -13.00 16.35 -4.33
N THR A 238 -12.04 15.56 -3.85
CA THR A 238 -11.70 15.44 -2.42
C THR A 238 -10.47 16.26 -2.02
N LYS A 239 -9.75 16.85 -2.99
CA LYS A 239 -8.51 17.60 -2.79
C LYS A 239 -7.41 16.76 -2.16
N GLU A 240 -7.17 15.57 -2.71
CA GLU A 240 -6.22 14.60 -2.17
C GLU A 240 -5.27 14.06 -3.24
N TYR A 241 -4.03 13.84 -2.85
CA TYR A 241 -3.12 12.94 -3.55
C TYR A 241 -3.43 11.51 -3.15
N ILE A 242 -3.22 10.58 -4.08
CA ILE A 242 -3.20 9.15 -3.80
C ILE A 242 -1.74 8.73 -3.82
N VAL A 243 -1.27 8.18 -2.70
CA VAL A 243 0.14 7.96 -2.42
C VAL A 243 0.37 6.51 -2.01
N ASN A 244 1.44 5.92 -2.52
CA ASN A 244 2.05 4.74 -1.92
C ASN A 244 3.19 5.19 -1.00
N ASP A 245 3.01 5.12 0.31
CA ASP A 245 4.04 5.44 1.31
C ASP A 245 4.74 4.14 1.76
N PRO A 246 6.03 3.94 1.44
CA PRO A 246 6.73 2.69 1.77
C PRO A 246 6.79 2.38 3.27
N TYR A 247 6.69 3.38 4.14
CA TYR A 247 6.82 3.20 5.58
C TYR A 247 5.47 3.02 6.28
N GLY A 248 4.35 3.41 5.67
CA GLY A 248 3.01 3.23 6.22
C GLY A 248 2.18 4.50 6.18
N GLU A 249 1.18 4.59 7.04
CA GLU A 249 0.31 5.76 7.15
C GLU A 249 0.97 6.85 8.01
N LEU A 250 1.37 7.94 7.37
CA LEU A 250 1.83 9.16 8.02
C LEU A 250 0.65 9.95 8.62
N ASP A 251 0.77 10.34 9.88
CA ASP A 251 -0.06 11.40 10.44
C ASP A 251 0.37 12.75 9.84
N LEU A 252 -0.37 13.23 8.84
CA LEU A 252 -0.06 14.50 8.18
C LEU A 252 -0.20 15.70 9.11
N VAL A 253 -0.95 15.62 10.21
CA VAL A 253 -1.14 16.77 11.11
C VAL A 253 -0.10 16.75 12.22
N GLY A 254 -0.02 15.65 12.98
CA GLY A 254 0.93 15.51 14.08
C GLY A 254 2.37 15.24 13.63
N GLY A 255 2.55 14.71 12.42
CA GLY A 255 3.80 14.10 11.97
C GLY A 255 3.99 12.73 12.60
N GLY A 256 4.80 11.88 11.99
CA GLY A 256 5.14 10.56 12.50
C GLY A 256 4.16 9.45 12.11
N TYR A 257 4.60 8.22 12.35
CA TYR A 257 3.92 7.01 11.92
C TYR A 257 3.39 6.25 13.12
N TYR A 258 2.25 6.71 13.62
CA TYR A 258 1.54 6.11 14.77
C TYR A 258 0.40 5.20 14.34
N GLY A 259 0.00 5.29 13.07
CA GLY A 259 -1.12 4.56 12.48
C GLY A 259 -0.71 3.23 11.84
N SER A 260 -1.33 2.92 10.70
CA SER A 260 -1.09 1.66 10.02
C SER A 260 0.33 1.56 9.44
N THR A 261 0.89 0.34 9.38
CA THR A 261 2.09 0.08 8.56
C THR A 261 1.76 -0.11 7.08
N ASN A 262 0.49 0.07 6.70
CA ASN A 262 0.02 -0.02 5.33
C ASN A 262 -0.03 1.38 4.70
N GLY A 263 0.89 1.68 3.80
CA GLY A 263 0.90 2.92 3.04
C GLY A 263 0.36 2.77 1.61
N PHE A 264 -0.34 1.68 1.29
CA PHE A 264 -0.90 1.48 -0.05
C PHE A 264 -2.08 2.43 -0.32
N ARG A 265 -2.00 3.21 -1.41
CA ARG A 265 -3.09 4.11 -1.87
C ARG A 265 -3.65 5.01 -0.76
N MET A 266 -2.75 5.54 0.08
CA MET A 266 -3.09 6.55 1.08
C MET A 266 -3.64 7.80 0.43
N ARG A 267 -4.69 8.35 1.05
CA ARG A 267 -5.30 9.61 0.63
C ARG A 267 -4.78 10.72 1.51
N TYR A 268 -3.90 11.52 0.94
CA TYR A 268 -3.23 12.62 1.62
C TYR A 268 -3.75 13.94 1.07
N SER A 269 -4.33 14.77 1.94
CA SER A 269 -4.89 16.05 1.53
C SER A 269 -3.82 16.89 0.84
N TYR A 270 -4.19 17.63 -0.22
CA TYR A 270 -3.29 18.59 -0.84
C TYR A 270 -2.78 19.57 0.20
N LEU A 271 -3.68 20.08 1.04
CA LEU A 271 -3.39 21.07 2.06
C LEU A 271 -2.25 20.65 3.01
N ASP A 272 -2.31 19.41 3.53
CA ASP A 272 -1.37 18.97 4.55
C ASP A 272 -0.12 18.34 3.94
N LEU A 273 -0.24 17.56 2.86
CA LEU A 273 0.96 17.02 2.19
C LEU A 273 1.81 18.14 1.59
N ASN A 274 1.18 19.16 0.99
CA ASN A 274 1.91 20.31 0.43
C ASN A 274 2.71 21.04 1.51
N ARG A 275 2.22 21.20 2.74
CA ARG A 275 3.01 21.83 3.82
C ARG A 275 4.24 21.02 4.24
N ARG A 276 4.24 19.71 3.99
CA ARG A 276 5.37 18.81 4.28
C ARG A 276 6.34 18.68 3.11
N TRP A 277 5.85 18.91 1.88
CA TRP A 277 6.63 18.79 0.65
C TRP A 277 7.22 20.14 0.20
N MET A 278 6.42 21.19 0.25
CA MET A 278 6.68 22.55 -0.26
C MET A 278 7.03 23.52 0.88
N VAL A 279 7.97 23.12 1.75
CA VAL A 279 8.28 23.83 3.01
C VAL A 279 8.97 25.17 2.77
N ASP A 280 9.86 25.23 1.78
CA ASP A 280 10.65 26.44 1.42
C ASP A 280 10.15 27.12 0.14
N GLY A 281 8.94 26.79 -0.33
CA GLY A 281 8.42 27.20 -1.65
C GLY A 281 8.00 25.99 -2.47
N GLY A 282 8.14 26.02 -3.80
CA GLY A 282 7.94 24.82 -4.64
C GLY A 282 8.78 23.64 -4.13
N GLY A 283 8.29 22.41 -4.31
CA GLY A 283 8.82 21.19 -3.68
C GLY A 283 9.67 20.30 -4.57
#